data_AF-A0A673HSI8-F1
#
_entry.id   AF-A0A673HSI8-F1
#
_cell.length_a   1.000
_cell.length_b   1.000
_cell.length_c   1.000
_cell.angle_alpha   90.00
_cell.angle_beta   90.00
_cell.angle_gamma   90.00
#
_symmetry.space_group_name_H-M   'P 1'
#
loop_
_entity.id
_entity.type
_entity.pdbx_description
1 polymer ?
#
loop_
_entity_poly.entity_id
_entity_poly.type
_entity_poly.pdbx_seq_one_letter_code
_entity_poly.pdbx_strand_id
1 'polypeptide(L)'
;MSASKWEQRQADSAFLFTMERPIPAYLVALAVGDLQSAEVGPRTRVWTEPCLLQAAKQEYDNVIEEFLSVGEKLFGPYVWGRYDVLFMPPSFPFGGMENPCLTFVTPCLLAGDRSLADVIVHEICHSWFGNLVTNATWSDFWLNEGFTMYAQRRLCRELYGEAYTCLEAATGKALLRQHMDNTGEDHPLNKLRVKIEPGVDPDDTYNETPYEKGFCFVSYLAHLAGDQSRFDAFLKAYVDKFKFRSVLAEDALDFYLEYFPDLKEKNVHKIEGLDFDSWLNVSGWPAYVPDLSAGQELMKPAELLAEMWVDHNLDLESICKTDIKLWKTYQTVYFLEKILEKSPLPDGHMKKLEECYSHIIESNNAELKLRWAQIVAKNQHKPGFQHIRNFLTSQGKQKYTLPVYRALWNGSEETKSLALEVFSATSNQLHFNVHNYVKKIMYSKFYESANTDPTPALLFFYTTTEYQYCVCGTNGHSFKPFVKRNPLNTHFLITEKNYRRIWSPV
;
A
#
# COMPACT_ATOMS: atom_id res chain seq x y z
N MET A 1 13.23 21.76 1.73
CA MET A 1 11.83 21.51 2.12
C MET A 1 11.02 21.34 0.85
N SER A 2 10.18 20.33 0.85
CA SER A 2 10.00 19.40 -0.26
C SER A 2 8.93 19.84 -1.27
N ALA A 3 9.38 20.72 -2.16
CA ALA A 3 8.76 21.08 -3.43
C ALA A 3 9.90 21.45 -4.39
N SER A 4 9.60 21.84 -5.64
CA SER A 4 10.64 22.29 -6.59
C SER A 4 11.48 23.45 -6.03
N LYS A 5 10.83 24.39 -5.33
CA LYS A 5 11.48 25.48 -4.58
C LYS A 5 10.76 25.73 -3.26
N TRP A 6 11.49 26.23 -2.27
CA TRP A 6 10.93 26.65 -0.99
C TRP A 6 11.70 27.83 -0.40
N GLU A 7 11.03 28.65 0.40
CA GLU A 7 11.67 29.68 1.23
C GLU A 7 11.00 29.77 2.61
N GLN A 8 11.80 30.05 3.64
CA GLN A 8 11.28 30.41 4.95
C GLN A 8 11.37 31.93 5.10
N ARG A 9 10.22 32.58 5.18
CA ARG A 9 10.13 34.00 5.50
C ARG A 9 10.12 34.18 7.01
N GLN A 10 11.25 34.63 7.54
CA GLN A 10 11.42 34.90 8.98
C GLN A 10 10.50 36.02 9.51
N ALA A 11 10.07 36.94 8.64
CA ALA A 11 9.27 38.10 9.06
C ALA A 11 7.85 37.74 9.57
N ASP A 12 7.26 36.68 9.02
CA ASP A 12 5.94 36.16 9.39
C ASP A 12 5.95 34.67 9.72
N SER A 13 7.14 34.08 9.72
CA SER A 13 7.41 32.66 9.93
C SER A 13 6.56 31.78 9.03
N ALA A 14 6.59 32.17 7.76
CA ALA A 14 5.92 31.48 6.68
C ALA A 14 6.88 30.55 5.95
N PHE A 15 6.36 29.40 5.57
CA PHE A 15 7.00 28.52 4.61
C PHE A 15 6.26 28.65 3.29
N LEU A 16 6.96 29.09 2.25
CA LEU A 16 6.41 29.18 0.90
C LEU A 16 7.01 28.04 0.09
N PHE A 17 6.14 27.34 -0.63
CA PHE A 17 6.50 26.21 -1.49
C PHE A 17 6.04 26.50 -2.91
N THR A 18 6.82 26.06 -3.88
CA THR A 18 6.49 26.17 -5.30
C THR A 18 6.75 24.84 -6.00
N MET A 19 5.73 24.34 -6.68
CA MET A 19 5.84 23.23 -7.62
C MET A 19 5.87 23.78 -9.04
N GLU A 20 6.99 23.59 -9.75
CA GLU A 20 7.16 24.09 -11.12
C GLU A 20 6.53 23.18 -12.16
N ARG A 21 6.39 21.90 -11.82
CA ARG A 21 5.76 20.90 -12.68
C ARG A 21 4.26 20.85 -12.39
N PRO A 22 3.40 20.73 -13.41
CA PRO A 22 1.97 20.57 -13.21
C PRO A 22 1.69 19.23 -12.52
N ILE A 23 0.79 19.25 -11.55
CA ILE A 23 0.32 18.07 -10.83
C ILE A 23 -1.20 18.13 -10.69
N PRO A 24 -1.91 16.97 -10.73
CA PRO A 24 -3.31 16.91 -10.35
C PRO A 24 -3.50 17.27 -8.87
N ALA A 25 -4.68 17.79 -8.52
CA ALA A 25 -4.96 18.32 -7.19
C ALA A 25 -4.88 17.27 -6.07
N TYR A 26 -5.14 15.98 -6.36
CA TYR A 26 -5.10 14.90 -5.37
C TYR A 26 -3.68 14.65 -4.81
N LEU A 27 -2.65 15.09 -5.54
CA LEU A 27 -1.24 14.96 -5.12
C LEU A 27 -0.76 16.09 -4.21
N VAL A 28 -1.57 17.13 -4.01
CA VAL A 28 -1.23 18.23 -3.10
C VAL A 28 -1.28 17.72 -1.66
N ALA A 29 -0.14 17.80 -0.96
CA ALA A 29 -0.03 17.38 0.43
C ALA A 29 0.52 18.50 1.33
N LEU A 30 0.18 18.41 2.61
CA LEU A 30 0.67 19.29 3.65
C LEU A 30 0.80 18.49 4.96
N ALA A 31 1.96 18.56 5.58
CA ALA A 31 2.19 18.07 6.93
C ALA A 31 2.83 19.18 7.78
N VAL A 32 2.35 19.33 9.00
CA VAL A 32 2.86 20.29 9.98
C VAL A 32 2.95 19.58 11.32
N GLY A 33 4.13 19.60 11.93
CA GLY A 33 4.40 18.94 13.21
C GLY A 33 5.81 19.24 13.70
N ASP A 34 6.23 18.58 14.77
CA ASP A 34 7.62 18.56 15.21
C ASP A 34 8.43 17.66 14.26
N LEU A 35 8.82 18.20 13.11
CA LEU A 35 9.48 17.45 12.05
C LEU A 35 10.97 17.81 11.99
N GLN A 36 11.80 16.77 12.03
CA GLN A 36 13.22 16.86 11.74
C GLN A 36 13.55 16.11 10.45
N SER A 37 14.72 16.38 9.88
CA SER A 37 15.19 15.68 8.68
C SER A 37 16.65 15.28 8.73
N ALA A 38 16.98 14.25 7.97
CA ALA A 38 18.34 13.81 7.70
C ALA A 38 18.49 13.50 6.20
N GLU A 39 19.63 13.88 5.63
CA GLU A 39 20.00 13.41 4.29
C GLU A 39 20.33 11.92 4.36
N VAL A 40 19.80 11.17 3.40
CA VAL A 40 20.01 9.72 3.22
C VAL A 40 20.44 9.38 1.79
N GLY A 41 20.86 10.39 1.02
CA GLY A 41 21.27 10.24 -0.37
C GLY A 41 21.56 11.61 -1.00
N PRO A 42 22.04 11.64 -2.25
CA PRO A 42 22.42 12.89 -2.92
C PRO A 42 21.24 13.84 -3.17
N ARG A 43 20.01 13.30 -3.23
CA ARG A 43 18.78 14.04 -3.55
C ARG A 43 17.58 13.61 -2.71
N THR A 44 17.82 13.02 -1.54
CA THR A 44 16.78 12.44 -0.69
C THR A 44 17.02 12.75 0.79
N ARG A 45 15.99 13.30 1.43
CA ARG A 45 15.86 13.35 2.89
C ARG A 45 14.79 12.40 3.37
N VAL A 46 14.98 11.91 4.59
CA VAL A 46 13.88 11.42 5.42
C VAL A 46 13.44 12.54 6.37
N TRP A 47 12.13 12.66 6.56
CA TRP A 47 11.46 13.56 7.49
C TRP A 47 10.64 12.73 8.48
N THR A 48 10.66 13.07 9.76
CA THR A 48 9.87 12.38 10.79
C THR A 48 9.90 13.14 12.13
N GLU A 49 9.15 12.67 13.12
CA GLU A 49 9.29 13.11 14.51
C GLU A 49 10.68 12.75 15.07
N PRO A 50 11.25 13.55 15.99
CA PRO A 50 12.64 13.38 16.44
C PRO A 50 12.98 11.97 16.94
N CYS A 51 12.02 11.27 17.55
CA CYS A 51 12.19 9.93 18.10
C CYS A 51 12.46 8.85 17.04
N LEU A 52 12.06 9.05 15.78
CA LEU A 52 12.23 8.09 14.69
C LEU A 52 13.37 8.45 13.73
N LEU A 53 13.94 9.67 13.84
CA LEU A 53 14.89 10.19 12.85
C LEU A 53 16.11 9.29 12.67
N GLN A 54 16.66 8.78 13.76
CA GLN A 54 17.84 7.91 13.71
C GLN A 54 17.52 6.55 13.05
N ALA A 55 16.37 5.96 13.37
CA ALA A 55 15.93 4.71 12.75
C ALA A 55 15.68 4.91 11.25
N ALA A 56 14.95 5.96 10.86
CA ALA A 56 14.70 6.29 9.44
C ALA A 56 15.99 6.53 8.66
N LYS A 57 16.96 7.23 9.27
CA LYS A 57 18.27 7.44 8.65
C LYS A 57 19.01 6.11 8.45
N GLN A 58 19.08 5.26 9.47
CA GLN A 58 19.79 3.97 9.39
C GLN A 58 19.15 3.02 8.38
N GLU A 59 17.82 2.99 8.33
CA GLU A 59 17.06 2.16 7.40
C GLU A 59 17.40 2.53 5.95
N TYR A 60 17.38 3.82 5.61
CA TYR A 60 17.36 4.26 4.21
C TYR A 60 18.62 4.97 3.71
N ASP A 61 19.71 5.00 4.48
CA ASP A 61 20.98 5.62 4.06
C ASP A 61 21.53 5.02 2.75
N ASN A 62 21.51 5.83 1.69
CA ASN A 62 21.80 5.56 0.28
C ASN A 62 20.95 4.48 -0.41
N VAL A 63 19.93 3.94 0.27
CA VAL A 63 19.05 2.89 -0.27
C VAL A 63 18.10 3.45 -1.32
N ILE A 64 17.50 4.61 -1.05
CA ILE A 64 16.51 5.23 -1.94
C ILE A 64 17.14 5.65 -3.28
N GLU A 65 18.39 6.09 -3.27
CA GLU A 65 19.10 6.48 -4.49
C GLU A 65 19.38 5.29 -5.41
N GLU A 66 19.62 4.09 -4.84
CA GLU A 66 19.74 2.86 -5.62
C GLU A 66 18.45 2.61 -6.41
N PHE A 67 17.30 2.71 -5.75
CA PHE A 67 15.99 2.51 -6.37
C PHE A 67 15.70 3.55 -7.45
N LEU A 68 15.96 4.84 -7.17
CA LEU A 68 15.81 5.92 -8.15
C LEU A 68 16.69 5.68 -9.37
N SER A 69 17.94 5.24 -9.18
CA SER A 69 18.88 4.97 -10.27
C SER A 69 18.40 3.82 -11.16
N VAL A 70 17.81 2.76 -10.60
CA VAL A 70 17.21 1.68 -11.40
C VAL A 70 15.96 2.16 -12.12
N GLY A 71 15.08 2.88 -11.42
CA GLY A 71 13.88 3.49 -12.00
C GLY A 71 14.19 4.40 -13.20
N GLU A 72 15.21 5.26 -13.08
CA GLU A 72 15.64 6.15 -14.17
C GLU A 72 16.15 5.39 -15.40
N LYS A 73 16.86 4.28 -15.18
CA LYS A 73 17.32 3.40 -16.26
C LYS A 73 16.17 2.70 -16.97
N LEU A 74 15.10 2.33 -16.25
CA LEU A 74 13.97 1.60 -16.79
C LEU A 74 12.90 2.50 -17.42
N PHE A 75 12.60 3.65 -16.81
CA PHE A 75 11.40 4.45 -17.13
C PHE A 75 11.73 5.86 -17.64
N GLY A 76 13.00 6.25 -17.64
CA GLY A 76 13.48 7.56 -18.09
C GLY A 76 13.78 8.52 -16.92
N PRO A 77 14.28 9.74 -17.19
CA PRO A 77 14.82 10.62 -16.15
C PRO A 77 13.81 10.98 -15.04
N TYR A 78 14.30 11.11 -13.80
CA TYR A 78 13.49 11.62 -12.69
C TYR A 78 13.42 13.16 -12.76
N VAL A 79 12.23 13.71 -12.97
CA VAL A 79 12.07 15.14 -13.33
C VAL A 79 11.60 16.05 -12.19
N TRP A 80 11.48 15.52 -10.97
CA TRP A 80 10.96 16.24 -9.80
C TRP A 80 12.05 16.90 -8.94
N GLY A 81 13.32 16.65 -9.26
CA GLY A 81 14.48 17.19 -8.56
C GLY A 81 14.87 16.35 -7.35
N ARG A 82 14.16 16.50 -6.22
CA ARG A 82 14.39 15.71 -5.00
C ARG A 82 13.27 14.70 -4.79
N TYR A 83 13.62 13.58 -4.19
CA TYR A 83 12.68 12.59 -3.68
C TYR A 83 12.87 12.51 -2.18
N ASP A 84 12.10 13.28 -1.40
CA ASP A 84 12.12 13.18 0.06
C ASP A 84 11.00 12.25 0.53
N VAL A 85 11.17 11.63 1.70
CA VAL A 85 10.19 10.72 2.33
C VAL A 85 9.82 11.24 3.71
N LEU A 86 8.52 11.32 4.02
CA LEU A 86 8.00 11.67 5.34
C LEU A 86 7.39 10.43 6.01
N PHE A 87 7.98 9.98 7.11
CA PHE A 87 7.36 8.99 7.98
C PHE A 87 6.30 9.67 8.83
N MET A 88 5.05 9.34 8.53
CA MET A 88 3.87 9.85 9.22
C MET A 88 3.74 9.23 10.63
N PRO A 89 2.88 9.80 11.50
CA PRO A 89 2.55 9.16 12.77
C PRO A 89 1.95 7.76 12.57
N PRO A 90 2.01 6.86 13.57
CA PRO A 90 1.54 5.48 13.45
C PRO A 90 0.04 5.32 13.10
N SER A 91 -0.76 6.37 13.27
CA SER A 91 -2.17 6.40 12.87
C SER A 91 -2.39 6.54 11.36
N PHE A 92 -1.34 6.80 10.56
CA PHE A 92 -1.45 6.89 9.10
C PHE A 92 -2.02 5.59 8.51
N PRO A 93 -3.16 5.65 7.79
CA PRO A 93 -3.93 4.45 7.48
C PRO A 93 -3.40 3.65 6.29
N PHE A 94 -2.52 4.24 5.46
CA PHE A 94 -2.06 3.68 4.19
C PHE A 94 -0.62 3.14 4.25
N GLY A 95 -0.17 2.51 3.17
CA GLY A 95 1.23 2.12 2.99
C GLY A 95 2.11 3.33 2.72
N GLY A 96 1.81 4.03 1.64
CA GLY A 96 2.37 5.31 1.30
C GLY A 96 1.36 6.18 0.54
N MET A 97 1.82 7.36 0.13
CA MET A 97 1.16 8.28 -0.78
C MET A 97 2.24 9.00 -1.58
N GLU A 98 2.12 8.99 -2.90
CA GLU A 98 3.14 9.32 -3.87
C GLU A 98 3.36 10.83 -4.08
N ASN A 99 3.08 11.65 -3.07
CA ASN A 99 3.09 13.11 -3.22
C ASN A 99 4.44 13.60 -3.80
N PRO A 100 4.45 14.28 -4.97
CA PRO A 100 5.69 14.63 -5.64
C PRO A 100 6.62 15.44 -4.74
N CYS A 101 7.89 15.07 -4.76
CA CYS A 101 8.97 15.59 -3.90
C CYS A 101 8.88 15.24 -2.40
N LEU A 102 7.75 14.73 -1.88
CA LEU A 102 7.58 14.36 -0.46
C LEU A 102 6.64 13.16 -0.30
N THR A 103 7.11 11.95 -0.57
CA THR A 103 6.30 10.75 -0.37
C THR A 103 5.96 10.56 1.10
N PHE A 104 4.67 10.41 1.44
CA PHE A 104 4.26 10.08 2.80
C PHE A 104 4.26 8.58 2.99
N VAL A 105 4.77 8.08 4.11
CA VAL A 105 4.82 6.64 4.39
C VAL A 105 4.48 6.32 5.83
N THR A 106 4.00 5.09 6.05
CA THR A 106 3.80 4.54 7.39
C THR A 106 5.13 4.34 8.13
N PRO A 107 5.19 4.56 9.45
CA PRO A 107 6.39 4.25 10.24
C PRO A 107 6.63 2.74 10.38
N CYS A 108 5.65 1.91 10.01
CA CYS A 108 5.79 0.45 9.96
C CYS A 108 6.87 -0.04 8.99
N LEU A 109 7.36 0.82 8.07
CA LEU A 109 8.46 0.47 7.17
C LEU A 109 9.84 0.49 7.86
N LEU A 110 9.94 1.00 9.09
CA LEU A 110 11.16 1.02 9.89
C LEU A 110 11.38 -0.34 10.58
N ALA A 111 11.67 -1.36 9.77
CA ALA A 111 11.88 -2.73 10.25
C ALA A 111 13.27 -2.95 10.89
N GLY A 112 14.25 -2.10 10.59
CA GLY A 112 15.63 -2.18 11.06
C GLY A 112 16.59 -2.94 10.12
N ASP A 113 16.07 -3.50 9.03
CA ASP A 113 16.77 -4.44 8.14
C ASP A 113 16.44 -4.23 6.65
N ARG A 114 15.70 -3.16 6.29
CA ARG A 114 15.31 -2.77 4.93
C ARG A 114 14.32 -3.72 4.26
N SER A 115 13.74 -4.64 5.02
CA SER A 115 12.88 -5.70 4.49
C SER A 115 11.55 -5.23 3.88
N LEU A 116 11.11 -4.02 4.22
CA LEU A 116 9.83 -3.42 3.79
C LEU A 116 10.04 -2.23 2.84
N ALA A 117 11.20 -2.17 2.18
CA ALA A 117 11.57 -1.09 1.27
C ALA A 117 10.81 -1.14 -0.08
N ASP A 118 10.11 -2.24 -0.38
CA ASP A 118 9.29 -2.41 -1.57
C ASP A 118 8.15 -1.39 -1.66
N VAL A 119 7.60 -0.96 -0.52
CA VAL A 119 6.65 0.15 -0.48
C VAL A 119 7.31 1.44 -0.97
N ILE A 120 8.56 1.73 -0.60
CA ILE A 120 9.27 2.90 -1.14
C ILE A 120 9.49 2.76 -2.66
N VAL A 121 9.78 1.54 -3.14
CA VAL A 121 9.91 1.27 -4.58
C VAL A 121 8.58 1.57 -5.30
N HIS A 122 7.44 1.17 -4.74
CA HIS A 122 6.11 1.48 -5.27
C HIS A 122 5.92 2.99 -5.45
N GLU A 123 6.14 3.76 -4.38
CA GLU A 123 5.99 5.22 -4.40
C GLU A 123 7.02 5.91 -5.32
N ILE A 124 8.20 5.33 -5.51
CA ILE A 124 9.17 5.79 -6.52
C ILE A 124 8.58 5.58 -7.92
N CYS A 125 8.03 4.40 -8.22
CA CYS A 125 7.46 4.09 -9.53
C CYS A 125 6.29 5.03 -9.90
N HIS A 126 5.52 5.48 -8.93
CA HIS A 126 4.49 6.51 -9.14
C HIS A 126 5.03 7.83 -9.70
N SER A 127 6.31 8.13 -9.50
CA SER A 127 6.97 9.30 -10.09
C SER A 127 6.90 9.31 -11.62
N TRP A 128 6.68 8.16 -12.25
CA TRP A 128 6.43 8.00 -13.69
C TRP A 128 4.97 7.63 -13.98
N PHE A 129 4.41 6.65 -13.26
CA PHE A 129 3.08 6.10 -13.49
C PHE A 129 2.09 6.62 -12.43
N GLY A 130 1.35 7.68 -12.75
CA GLY A 130 0.50 8.41 -11.80
C GLY A 130 0.88 9.88 -11.77
N ASN A 131 2.10 10.22 -11.34
CA ASN A 131 2.52 11.61 -11.20
C ASN A 131 2.84 12.28 -12.55
N LEU A 132 3.53 11.58 -13.45
CA LEU A 132 3.81 12.10 -14.80
C LEU A 132 2.72 11.77 -15.81
N VAL A 133 2.29 10.51 -15.82
CA VAL A 133 1.17 10.05 -16.65
C VAL A 133 0.04 9.68 -15.71
N THR A 134 -0.97 10.54 -15.62
CA THR A 134 -2.06 10.40 -14.64
C THR A 134 -3.29 9.80 -15.32
N ASN A 135 -4.07 8.97 -14.64
CA ASN A 135 -5.43 8.67 -15.06
C ASN A 135 -6.28 9.95 -15.19
N ALA A 136 -7.05 10.10 -16.28
CA ALA A 136 -7.94 11.25 -16.47
C ALA A 136 -9.19 11.21 -15.59
N THR A 137 -9.61 10.01 -15.18
CA THR A 137 -10.75 9.79 -14.30
C THR A 137 -10.45 8.66 -13.32
N TRP A 138 -11.09 8.67 -12.16
CA TRP A 138 -11.00 7.57 -11.19
C TRP A 138 -11.55 6.24 -11.73
N SER A 139 -12.35 6.28 -12.80
CA SER A 139 -12.78 5.04 -13.47
C SER A 139 -11.64 4.23 -14.05
N ASP A 140 -10.54 4.87 -14.43
CA ASP A 140 -9.34 4.22 -14.95
C ASP A 140 -8.18 4.26 -13.94
N PHE A 141 -8.49 4.16 -12.64
CA PHE A 141 -7.47 4.18 -11.57
C PHE A 141 -6.39 3.09 -11.73
N TRP A 142 -6.73 1.96 -12.38
CA TRP A 142 -5.77 0.92 -12.74
C TRP A 142 -4.62 1.42 -13.63
N LEU A 143 -4.77 2.53 -14.37
CA LEU A 143 -3.67 3.10 -15.16
C LEU A 143 -2.54 3.62 -14.28
N ASN A 144 -2.87 4.12 -13.08
CA ASN A 144 -1.85 4.48 -12.10
C ASN A 144 -1.34 3.21 -11.43
N GLU A 145 -2.24 2.45 -10.81
CA GLU A 145 -1.84 1.38 -9.89
C GLU A 145 -1.33 0.12 -10.59
N GLY A 146 -1.97 -0.30 -11.67
CA GLY A 146 -1.55 -1.46 -12.44
C GLY A 146 -0.19 -1.27 -13.10
N PHE A 147 0.06 -0.09 -13.68
CA PHE A 147 1.38 0.25 -14.22
C PHE A 147 2.42 0.42 -13.13
N THR A 148 2.07 1.03 -12.00
CA THR A 148 2.99 1.19 -10.86
C THR A 148 3.36 -0.16 -10.25
N MET A 149 2.40 -1.05 -10.04
CA MET A 149 2.66 -2.41 -9.56
C MET A 149 3.53 -3.22 -10.53
N TYR A 150 3.31 -3.08 -11.84
CA TYR A 150 4.20 -3.68 -12.84
C TYR A 150 5.60 -3.08 -12.76
N ALA A 151 5.72 -1.76 -12.70
CA ALA A 151 6.98 -1.04 -12.62
C ALA A 151 7.76 -1.39 -11.34
N GLN A 152 7.09 -1.49 -10.19
CA GLN A 152 7.67 -1.92 -8.92
C GLN A 152 8.28 -3.30 -9.07
N ARG A 153 7.51 -4.29 -9.54
CA ARG A 153 8.00 -5.66 -9.72
C ARG A 153 9.12 -5.73 -10.75
N ARG A 154 9.03 -4.96 -11.83
CA ARG A 154 10.09 -4.84 -12.84
C ARG A 154 11.39 -4.29 -12.24
N LEU A 155 11.31 -3.29 -11.36
CA LEU A 155 12.45 -2.69 -10.66
C LEU A 155 13.00 -3.64 -9.59
N CYS A 156 12.14 -4.26 -8.77
CA CYS A 156 12.50 -5.29 -7.80
C CYS A 156 13.21 -6.48 -8.46
N ARG A 157 12.83 -6.86 -9.70
CA ARG A 157 13.51 -7.91 -10.46
C ARG A 157 14.97 -7.57 -10.76
N GLU A 158 15.29 -6.30 -11.05
CA GLU A 158 16.69 -5.86 -11.25
C GLU A 158 17.49 -5.85 -9.94
N LEU A 159 16.85 -5.51 -8.83
CA LEU A 159 17.52 -5.42 -7.52
C LEU A 159 17.69 -6.77 -6.83
N TYR A 160 16.65 -7.59 -6.85
CA TYR A 160 16.50 -8.75 -5.98
C TYR A 160 16.40 -10.08 -6.74
N GLY A 161 16.29 -10.02 -8.07
CA GLY A 161 16.20 -11.18 -8.94
C GLY A 161 14.77 -11.65 -9.19
N GLU A 162 14.64 -12.52 -10.19
CA GLU A 162 13.36 -13.03 -10.67
C GLU A 162 12.63 -13.89 -9.64
N ALA A 163 13.30 -14.84 -9.00
CA ALA A 163 12.67 -15.74 -8.02
C ALA A 163 11.99 -14.97 -6.87
N TYR A 164 12.66 -13.94 -6.33
CA TYR A 164 12.12 -13.10 -5.26
C TYR A 164 10.91 -12.29 -5.71
N THR A 165 10.96 -11.73 -6.92
CA THR A 165 9.88 -10.93 -7.49
C THR A 165 8.68 -11.80 -7.88
N CYS A 166 8.91 -13.01 -8.38
CA CYS A 166 7.83 -13.98 -8.64
C CYS A 166 7.13 -14.40 -7.34
N LEU A 167 7.87 -14.53 -6.24
CA LEU A 167 7.31 -14.77 -4.92
C LEU A 167 6.46 -13.59 -4.44
N GLU A 168 6.95 -12.35 -4.56
CA GLU A 168 6.18 -11.13 -4.28
C GLU A 168 4.88 -11.08 -5.10
N ALA A 169 4.95 -11.40 -6.39
CA ALA A 169 3.77 -11.46 -7.27
C ALA A 169 2.80 -12.59 -6.90
N ALA A 170 3.30 -13.72 -6.40
CA ALA A 170 2.46 -14.80 -5.90
C ALA A 170 1.70 -14.39 -4.63
N THR A 171 2.33 -13.65 -3.72
CA THR A 171 1.66 -13.03 -2.56
C THR A 171 0.60 -12.02 -2.99
N GLY A 172 0.90 -11.16 -3.98
CA GLY A 172 -0.09 -10.23 -4.55
C GLY A 172 -1.31 -10.93 -5.16
N LYS A 173 -1.08 -12.02 -5.90
CA LYS A 173 -2.14 -12.88 -6.44
C LYS A 173 -3.01 -13.50 -5.34
N ALA A 174 -2.41 -13.94 -4.24
CA ALA A 174 -3.14 -14.47 -3.09
C ALA A 174 -4.02 -13.40 -2.43
N LEU A 175 -3.53 -12.16 -2.30
CA LEU A 175 -4.31 -11.02 -1.80
C LEU A 175 -5.51 -10.70 -2.71
N LEU A 176 -5.33 -10.69 -4.03
CA LEU A 176 -6.43 -10.51 -4.97
C LEU A 176 -7.49 -11.62 -4.83
N ARG A 177 -7.05 -12.87 -4.64
CA ARG A 177 -7.97 -13.99 -4.43
C ARG A 177 -8.76 -13.80 -3.14
N GLN A 178 -8.09 -13.47 -2.05
CA GLN A 178 -8.73 -13.19 -0.78
C GLN A 178 -9.73 -12.02 -0.89
N HIS A 179 -9.39 -10.97 -1.65
CA HIS A 179 -10.31 -9.86 -1.90
C HIS A 179 -11.59 -10.36 -2.57
N MET A 180 -11.48 -11.08 -3.69
CA MET A 180 -12.62 -11.60 -4.44
C MET A 180 -13.44 -12.61 -3.64
N ASP A 181 -12.81 -13.44 -2.82
CA ASP A 181 -13.51 -14.37 -1.92
C ASP A 181 -14.34 -13.61 -0.86
N ASN A 182 -13.89 -12.43 -0.42
CA ASN A 182 -14.61 -11.59 0.55
C ASN A 182 -15.73 -10.75 -0.09
N THR A 183 -15.52 -10.21 -1.29
CA THR A 183 -16.48 -9.31 -1.96
C THR A 183 -17.46 -10.02 -2.88
N GLY A 184 -17.16 -11.26 -3.27
CA GLY A 184 -17.76 -11.94 -4.40
C GLY A 184 -17.01 -11.63 -5.69
N GLU A 185 -16.76 -12.65 -6.51
CA GLU A 185 -15.94 -12.54 -7.72
C GLU A 185 -16.57 -11.60 -8.78
N ASP A 186 -17.88 -11.70 -8.97
CA ASP A 186 -18.65 -10.91 -9.93
C ASP A 186 -18.90 -9.45 -9.50
N HIS A 187 -18.44 -9.05 -8.31
CA HIS A 187 -18.70 -7.72 -7.76
C HIS A 187 -18.26 -6.59 -8.72
N PRO A 188 -19.07 -5.53 -8.93
CA PRO A 188 -18.75 -4.48 -9.91
C PRO A 188 -17.41 -3.76 -9.67
N LEU A 189 -16.95 -3.70 -8.41
CA LEU A 189 -15.64 -3.12 -8.04
C LEU A 189 -14.44 -4.01 -8.44
N ASN A 190 -14.68 -5.23 -8.92
CA ASN A 190 -13.63 -6.14 -9.43
C ASN A 190 -13.35 -5.96 -10.93
N LYS A 191 -13.90 -4.90 -11.53
CA LYS A 191 -13.56 -4.43 -12.87
C LYS A 191 -12.32 -3.54 -12.79
N LEU A 192 -11.47 -3.56 -13.82
CA LEU A 192 -10.39 -2.57 -13.91
C LEU A 192 -10.94 -1.18 -14.16
N ARG A 193 -12.02 -1.09 -14.96
CA ARG A 193 -12.77 0.12 -15.20
C ARG A 193 -14.05 0.16 -14.37
N VAL A 194 -14.02 0.94 -13.29
CA VAL A 194 -15.17 1.14 -12.41
C VAL A 194 -15.87 2.44 -12.76
N LYS A 195 -17.12 2.38 -13.25
CA LYS A 195 -17.89 3.61 -13.52
C LYS A 195 -18.27 4.29 -12.21
N ILE A 196 -17.80 5.53 -12.02
CA ILE A 196 -18.14 6.34 -10.85
C ILE A 196 -19.48 7.04 -11.11
N GLU A 197 -20.57 6.32 -10.82
CA GLU A 197 -21.95 6.83 -10.90
C GLU A 197 -22.43 7.34 -9.53
N PRO A 198 -23.49 8.18 -9.46
CA PRO A 198 -24.03 8.62 -8.18
C PRO A 198 -24.33 7.45 -7.23
N GLY A 199 -23.69 7.46 -6.05
CA GLY A 199 -23.79 6.37 -5.06
C GLY A 199 -22.57 5.44 -5.01
N VAL A 200 -21.63 5.56 -5.95
CA VAL A 200 -20.31 4.90 -5.87
C VAL A 200 -19.31 5.89 -5.28
N ASP A 201 -18.78 5.58 -4.11
CA ASP A 201 -17.68 6.36 -3.52
C ASP A 201 -16.37 5.98 -4.23
N PRO A 202 -15.60 6.94 -4.79
CA PRO A 202 -14.28 6.64 -5.34
C PRO A 202 -13.36 5.92 -4.35
N ASP A 203 -13.52 6.14 -3.04
CA ASP A 203 -12.75 5.43 -2.01
C ASP A 203 -12.99 3.90 -2.05
N ASP A 204 -14.14 3.43 -2.55
CA ASP A 204 -14.43 2.00 -2.69
C ASP A 204 -13.61 1.35 -3.82
N THR A 205 -13.05 2.15 -4.74
CA THR A 205 -12.12 1.66 -5.77
C THR A 205 -10.71 1.40 -5.22
N TYR A 206 -10.41 1.89 -4.01
CA TYR A 206 -9.15 1.60 -3.31
C TYR A 206 -9.20 0.19 -2.71
N ASN A 207 -8.95 -0.81 -3.55
CA ASN A 207 -8.91 -2.22 -3.19
C ASN A 207 -7.86 -2.97 -4.04
N GLU A 208 -7.72 -4.28 -3.85
CA GLU A 208 -6.68 -5.08 -4.50
C GLU A 208 -6.81 -5.17 -6.04
N THR A 209 -7.99 -4.90 -6.61
CA THR A 209 -8.27 -5.04 -8.04
C THR A 209 -7.42 -4.13 -8.94
N PRO A 210 -7.45 -2.79 -8.82
CA PRO A 210 -6.66 -1.90 -9.69
C PRO A 210 -5.15 -2.16 -9.61
N TYR A 211 -4.65 -2.67 -8.48
CA TYR A 211 -3.25 -3.04 -8.28
C TYR A 211 -2.92 -4.37 -8.95
N GLU A 212 -3.57 -5.47 -8.53
CA GLU A 212 -3.13 -6.83 -8.88
C GLU A 212 -3.75 -7.34 -10.18
N LYS A 213 -5.04 -7.04 -10.44
CA LYS A 213 -5.63 -7.31 -11.75
C LYS A 213 -5.03 -6.36 -12.80
N GLY A 214 -4.73 -5.11 -12.40
CA GLY A 214 -4.03 -4.14 -13.24
C GLY A 214 -2.62 -4.62 -13.59
N PHE A 215 -1.85 -5.08 -12.62
CA PHE A 215 -0.56 -5.74 -12.84
C PHE A 215 -0.66 -6.91 -13.81
N CYS A 216 -1.68 -7.78 -13.68
CA CYS A 216 -1.89 -8.90 -14.59
C CYS A 216 -2.14 -8.41 -16.02
N PHE A 217 -2.91 -7.33 -16.20
CA PHE A 217 -3.17 -6.77 -17.53
C PHE A 217 -1.91 -6.15 -18.14
N VAL A 218 -1.14 -5.35 -17.38
CA VAL A 218 0.14 -4.80 -17.87
C VAL A 218 1.15 -5.90 -18.16
N SER A 219 1.17 -6.98 -17.36
CA SER A 219 1.98 -8.17 -17.63
C SER A 219 1.54 -8.91 -18.89
N TYR A 220 0.23 -8.94 -19.18
CA TYR A 220 -0.29 -9.48 -20.43
C TYR A 220 0.17 -8.64 -21.63
N LEU A 221 0.19 -7.31 -21.53
CA LEU A 221 0.77 -6.44 -22.56
C LEU A 221 2.27 -6.73 -22.75
N ALA A 222 3.03 -6.92 -21.66
CA ALA A 222 4.44 -7.32 -21.74
C ALA A 222 4.62 -8.69 -22.42
N HIS A 223 3.75 -9.65 -22.10
CA HIS A 223 3.75 -10.97 -22.73
C HIS A 223 3.47 -10.89 -24.24
N LEU A 224 2.51 -10.05 -24.66
CA LEU A 224 2.22 -9.82 -26.08
C LEU A 224 3.39 -9.17 -26.82
N ALA A 225 4.14 -8.26 -26.19
CA ALA A 225 5.35 -7.69 -26.76
C ALA A 225 6.45 -8.75 -27.00
N GLY A 226 6.41 -9.86 -26.26
CA GLY A 226 7.21 -11.08 -26.46
C GLY A 226 8.67 -10.98 -26.03
N ASP A 227 9.18 -9.77 -25.77
CA ASP A 227 10.54 -9.52 -25.30
C ASP A 227 10.54 -8.40 -24.26
N GLN A 228 11.21 -8.63 -23.13
CA GLN A 228 11.22 -7.70 -22.00
C GLN A 228 11.87 -6.36 -22.38
N SER A 229 12.92 -6.35 -23.19
CA SER A 229 13.61 -5.12 -23.59
C SER A 229 12.74 -4.26 -24.52
N ARG A 230 11.93 -4.89 -25.38
CA ARG A 230 10.92 -4.20 -26.19
C ARG A 230 9.86 -3.54 -25.31
N PHE A 231 9.39 -4.22 -24.27
CA PHE A 231 8.39 -3.67 -23.36
C PHE A 231 8.98 -2.56 -22.47
N ASP A 232 10.20 -2.72 -21.97
CA ASP A 232 10.90 -1.66 -21.22
C ASP A 232 11.08 -0.39 -22.08
N ALA A 233 11.40 -0.55 -23.37
CA ALA A 233 11.46 0.56 -24.32
C ALA A 233 10.08 1.22 -24.54
N PHE A 234 9.01 0.42 -24.63
CA PHE A 234 7.65 0.93 -24.69
C PHE A 234 7.28 1.75 -23.45
N LEU A 235 7.61 1.28 -22.24
CA LEU A 235 7.31 2.02 -21.00
C LEU A 235 7.98 3.42 -21.00
N LYS A 236 9.23 3.52 -21.46
CA LYS A 236 9.91 4.82 -21.64
C LYS A 236 9.19 5.70 -22.66
N ALA A 237 8.79 5.12 -23.80
CA ALA A 237 8.08 5.85 -24.84
C ALA A 237 6.69 6.32 -24.36
N TYR A 238 5.99 5.50 -23.57
CA TYR A 238 4.70 5.82 -22.96
C TYR A 238 4.82 7.00 -22.01
N VAL A 239 5.78 6.95 -21.09
CA VAL A 239 6.10 8.07 -20.18
C VAL A 239 6.44 9.33 -20.99
N ASP A 240 7.33 9.24 -21.98
CA ASP A 240 7.74 10.44 -22.74
C ASP A 240 6.60 11.06 -23.56
N LYS A 241 5.74 10.22 -24.14
CA LYS A 241 4.56 10.62 -24.91
C LYS A 241 3.53 11.36 -24.06
N PHE A 242 3.28 10.88 -22.84
CA PHE A 242 2.17 11.35 -22.00
C PHE A 242 2.60 12.14 -20.76
N LYS A 243 3.90 12.39 -20.56
CA LYS A 243 4.39 13.19 -19.42
C LYS A 243 3.62 14.52 -19.28
N PHE A 244 3.22 14.81 -18.05
CA PHE A 244 2.41 15.97 -17.67
C PHE A 244 1.02 16.01 -18.31
N ARG A 245 0.45 14.84 -18.64
CA ARG A 245 -0.91 14.70 -19.16
C ARG A 245 -1.70 13.72 -18.32
N SER A 246 -3.01 13.91 -18.34
CA SER A 246 -3.96 12.90 -17.89
C SER A 246 -4.50 12.14 -19.09
N VAL A 247 -4.57 10.81 -18.99
CA VAL A 247 -4.92 9.89 -20.09
C VAL A 247 -6.09 8.99 -19.74
N LEU A 248 -6.89 8.64 -20.74
CA LEU A 248 -7.89 7.57 -20.66
C LEU A 248 -7.24 6.22 -20.98
N ALA A 249 -7.90 5.11 -20.65
CA ALA A 249 -7.37 3.79 -20.98
C ALA A 249 -7.21 3.62 -22.50
N GLU A 250 -8.12 4.20 -23.28
CA GLU A 250 -8.07 4.24 -24.74
C GLU A 250 -6.77 4.87 -25.24
N ASP A 251 -6.36 6.02 -24.69
CA ASP A 251 -5.12 6.71 -25.10
C ASP A 251 -3.89 5.79 -24.90
N ALA A 252 -3.84 5.09 -23.76
CA ALA A 252 -2.74 4.19 -23.43
C ALA A 252 -2.72 2.94 -24.33
N LEU A 253 -3.88 2.32 -24.56
CA LEU A 253 -4.01 1.09 -25.35
C LEU A 253 -3.85 1.35 -26.85
N ASP A 254 -4.35 2.48 -27.36
CA ASP A 254 -4.12 2.89 -28.74
C ASP A 254 -2.64 3.18 -28.99
N PHE A 255 -1.98 3.88 -28.06
CA PHE A 255 -0.54 4.10 -28.16
C PHE A 255 0.26 2.79 -28.12
N TYR A 256 -0.16 1.81 -27.30
CA TYR A 256 0.44 0.47 -27.29
C TYR A 256 0.35 -0.20 -28.66
N LEU A 257 -0.82 -0.16 -29.31
CA LEU A 257 -1.03 -0.73 -30.64
C LEU A 257 -0.32 0.05 -31.75
N GLU A 258 -0.16 1.36 -31.60
CA GLU A 258 0.65 2.19 -32.51
C GLU A 258 2.14 1.88 -32.39
N TYR A 259 2.64 1.68 -31.17
CA TYR A 259 4.03 1.36 -30.89
C TYR A 259 4.40 -0.06 -31.36
N PHE A 260 3.44 -1.00 -31.31
CA PHE A 260 3.58 -2.37 -31.78
C PHE A 260 2.65 -2.67 -32.98
N PRO A 261 2.96 -2.16 -34.19
CA PRO A 261 2.09 -2.31 -35.35
C PRO A 261 1.86 -3.78 -35.74
N ASP A 262 2.83 -4.66 -35.50
CA ASP A 262 2.70 -6.10 -35.75
C ASP A 262 1.62 -6.76 -34.86
N LEU A 263 1.46 -6.28 -33.62
CA LEU A 263 0.42 -6.74 -32.71
C LEU A 263 -0.95 -6.17 -33.09
N LYS A 264 -0.98 -4.93 -33.59
CA LYS A 264 -2.20 -4.32 -34.14
C LYS A 264 -2.71 -5.09 -35.36
N GLU A 265 -1.83 -5.44 -36.29
CA GLU A 265 -2.15 -6.26 -37.48
C GLU A 265 -2.68 -7.65 -37.11
N LYS A 266 -2.12 -8.26 -36.05
CA LYS A 266 -2.60 -9.53 -35.49
C LYS A 266 -3.91 -9.42 -34.70
N ASN A 267 -4.48 -8.21 -34.57
CA ASN A 267 -5.71 -7.95 -33.82
C ASN A 267 -5.68 -8.47 -32.37
N VAL A 268 -4.54 -8.34 -31.66
CA VAL A 268 -4.41 -8.86 -30.28
C VAL A 268 -5.44 -8.27 -29.31
N HIS A 269 -5.87 -7.03 -29.56
CA HIS A 269 -6.89 -6.32 -28.78
C HIS A 269 -8.32 -6.85 -28.97
N LYS A 270 -8.53 -7.83 -29.87
CA LYS A 270 -9.83 -8.44 -30.21
C LYS A 270 -9.86 -9.96 -30.01
N ILE A 271 -8.83 -10.54 -29.39
CA ILE A 271 -8.80 -11.99 -29.13
C ILE A 271 -9.92 -12.30 -28.14
N GLU A 272 -10.87 -13.14 -28.51
CA GLU A 272 -12.01 -13.49 -27.64
C GLU A 272 -11.53 -14.00 -26.27
N GLY A 273 -12.04 -13.39 -25.19
CA GLY A 273 -11.66 -13.70 -23.81
C GLY A 273 -10.36 -13.04 -23.32
N LEU A 274 -9.62 -12.38 -24.21
CA LEU A 274 -8.41 -11.60 -23.90
C LEU A 274 -8.44 -10.20 -24.53
N ASP A 275 -9.57 -9.81 -25.11
CA ASP A 275 -9.76 -8.51 -25.74
C ASP A 275 -9.70 -7.40 -24.68
N PHE A 276 -9.26 -6.22 -25.12
CA PHE A 276 -8.98 -5.15 -24.18
C PHE A 276 -10.26 -4.61 -23.50
N ASP A 277 -11.42 -4.69 -24.16
CA ASP A 277 -12.68 -4.26 -23.56
C ASP A 277 -13.10 -5.19 -22.41
N SER A 278 -12.97 -6.50 -22.61
CA SER A 278 -13.20 -7.51 -21.57
C SER A 278 -12.29 -7.30 -20.36
N TRP A 279 -10.98 -7.04 -20.58
CA TRP A 279 -10.05 -6.72 -19.49
C TRP A 279 -10.51 -5.54 -18.63
N LEU A 280 -11.02 -4.50 -19.28
CA LEU A 280 -11.46 -3.29 -18.60
C LEU A 280 -12.80 -3.51 -17.87
N ASN A 281 -13.77 -4.13 -18.53
CA ASN A 281 -15.18 -4.04 -18.15
C ASN A 281 -15.78 -5.30 -17.52
N VAL A 282 -15.08 -6.44 -17.56
CA VAL A 282 -15.54 -7.71 -16.97
C VAL A 282 -14.95 -7.89 -15.56
N SER A 283 -15.82 -8.15 -14.58
CA SER A 283 -15.43 -8.46 -13.21
C SER A 283 -14.84 -9.87 -13.11
N GLY A 284 -14.26 -10.21 -11.95
CA GLY A 284 -13.72 -11.54 -11.67
C GLY A 284 -12.24 -11.72 -11.98
N TRP A 285 -11.79 -12.98 -11.90
CA TRP A 285 -10.39 -13.35 -11.98
C TRP A 285 -9.71 -12.89 -13.29
N PRO A 286 -8.45 -12.42 -13.28
CA PRO A 286 -7.74 -12.03 -14.50
C PRO A 286 -7.64 -13.19 -15.50
N ALA A 287 -7.92 -12.90 -16.77
CA ALA A 287 -7.89 -13.88 -17.87
C ALA A 287 -6.47 -14.38 -18.20
N TYR A 288 -5.45 -13.59 -17.84
CA TYR A 288 -4.04 -13.96 -17.92
C TYR A 288 -3.36 -13.71 -16.57
N VAL A 289 -2.51 -14.63 -16.16
CA VAL A 289 -1.62 -14.46 -15.01
C VAL A 289 -0.20 -14.72 -15.51
N PRO A 290 0.78 -13.85 -15.21
CA PRO A 290 2.17 -14.08 -15.63
C PRO A 290 2.74 -15.38 -15.06
N ASP A 291 3.71 -15.96 -15.75
CA ASP A 291 4.43 -17.13 -15.22
C ASP A 291 5.25 -16.73 -13.98
N LEU A 292 4.99 -17.40 -12.87
CA LEU A 292 5.66 -17.20 -11.59
C LEU A 292 6.52 -18.42 -11.19
N SER A 293 6.77 -19.34 -12.13
CA SER A 293 7.49 -20.59 -11.90
C SER A 293 8.86 -20.41 -11.28
N ALA A 294 9.60 -19.35 -11.63
CA ALA A 294 10.90 -19.04 -11.02
C ALA A 294 10.82 -18.83 -9.49
N GLY A 295 9.68 -18.38 -8.97
CA GLY A 295 9.48 -18.23 -7.52
C GLY A 295 9.36 -19.56 -6.77
N GLN A 296 9.18 -20.68 -7.47
CA GLN A 296 9.06 -22.01 -6.85
C GLN A 296 10.32 -22.44 -6.09
N GLU A 297 11.49 -21.91 -6.47
CA GLU A 297 12.74 -22.10 -5.73
C GLU A 297 12.61 -21.63 -4.28
N LEU A 298 11.86 -20.54 -4.03
CA LEU A 298 11.65 -19.97 -2.70
C LEU A 298 10.37 -20.47 -2.03
N MET A 299 9.30 -20.67 -2.82
CA MET A 299 7.99 -21.11 -2.31
C MET A 299 8.00 -22.56 -1.82
N LYS A 300 8.63 -23.49 -2.57
CA LYS A 300 8.57 -24.92 -2.25
C LYS A 300 9.20 -25.27 -0.90
N PRO A 301 10.39 -24.74 -0.50
CA PRO A 301 10.92 -24.96 0.84
C PRO A 301 9.99 -24.44 1.96
N ALA A 302 9.31 -23.31 1.74
CA ALA A 302 8.36 -22.74 2.68
C ALA A 302 7.08 -23.59 2.80
N GLU A 303 6.56 -24.10 1.69
CA GLU A 303 5.42 -25.04 1.67
C GLU A 303 5.75 -26.33 2.41
N LEU A 304 6.88 -26.96 2.08
CA LEU A 304 7.32 -28.20 2.74
C LEU A 304 7.47 -28.02 4.25
N LEU A 305 8.09 -26.91 4.68
CA LEU A 305 8.20 -26.60 6.09
C LEU A 305 6.82 -26.41 6.75
N ALA A 306 5.89 -25.72 6.08
CA ALA A 306 4.53 -25.55 6.59
C ALA A 306 3.76 -26.89 6.70
N GLU A 307 3.95 -27.83 5.76
CA GLU A 307 3.38 -29.18 5.87
C GLU A 307 3.89 -29.93 7.10
N MET A 308 5.19 -29.79 7.43
CA MET A 308 5.77 -30.43 8.61
C MET A 308 5.18 -29.89 9.92
N TRP A 309 4.78 -28.62 9.95
CA TRP A 309 4.16 -28.01 11.13
C TRP A 309 2.71 -28.43 11.37
N VAL A 310 2.03 -28.98 10.36
CA VAL A 310 0.64 -29.44 10.47
C VAL A 310 0.50 -30.96 10.62
N ASP A 311 1.59 -31.70 10.44
CA ASP A 311 1.62 -33.14 10.70
C ASP A 311 1.34 -33.43 12.18
N HIS A 312 0.47 -34.39 12.50
CA HIS A 312 0.13 -34.69 13.90
C HIS A 312 1.34 -35.27 14.68
N ASN A 313 2.30 -35.88 14.00
CA ASN A 313 3.54 -36.40 14.55
C ASN A 313 4.66 -35.39 14.32
N LEU A 314 4.69 -34.32 15.12
CA LEU A 314 5.66 -33.23 14.97
C LEU A 314 7.11 -33.71 15.07
N ASP A 315 7.81 -33.74 13.94
CA ASP A 315 9.24 -34.05 13.86
C ASP A 315 10.08 -32.77 13.92
N LEU A 316 10.40 -32.34 15.15
CA LEU A 316 11.23 -31.17 15.39
C LEU A 316 12.66 -31.32 14.85
N GLU A 317 13.19 -32.55 14.77
CA GLU A 317 14.55 -32.76 14.24
C GLU A 317 14.60 -32.40 12.76
N SER A 318 13.60 -32.83 11.99
CA SER A 318 13.50 -32.47 10.58
C SER A 318 13.16 -30.99 10.37
N ILE A 319 12.30 -30.40 11.21
CA ILE A 319 11.97 -28.96 11.14
C ILE A 319 13.23 -28.10 11.34
N CYS A 320 14.06 -28.45 12.33
CA CYS A 320 15.30 -27.71 12.64
C CYS A 320 16.36 -27.75 11.53
N LYS A 321 16.21 -28.62 10.50
CA LYS A 321 17.10 -28.62 9.33
C LYS A 321 16.90 -27.40 8.44
N THR A 322 15.74 -26.76 8.51
CA THR A 322 15.42 -25.56 7.72
C THR A 322 15.65 -24.31 8.56
N ASP A 323 16.78 -23.64 8.35
CA ASP A 323 17.07 -22.36 9.01
C ASP A 323 16.40 -21.20 8.27
N ILE A 324 15.20 -20.82 8.74
CA ILE A 324 14.44 -19.72 8.15
C ILE A 324 15.05 -18.33 8.42
N LYS A 325 16.07 -18.21 9.28
CA LYS A 325 16.76 -16.92 9.48
C LYS A 325 17.53 -16.46 8.25
N LEU A 326 17.82 -17.39 7.34
CA LEU A 326 18.47 -17.12 6.06
C LEU A 326 17.47 -16.64 5.00
N TRP A 327 16.17 -16.76 5.26
CA TRP A 327 15.14 -16.37 4.31
C TRP A 327 14.97 -14.86 4.26
N LYS A 328 14.82 -14.34 3.04
CA LYS A 328 14.35 -12.97 2.84
C LYS A 328 12.88 -12.85 3.25
N THR A 329 12.46 -11.63 3.56
CA THR A 329 11.15 -11.33 4.16
C THR A 329 9.97 -11.94 3.42
N TYR A 330 9.88 -11.83 2.08
CA TYR A 330 8.75 -12.42 1.37
C TYR A 330 8.68 -13.95 1.50
N GLN A 331 9.81 -14.65 1.66
CA GLN A 331 9.81 -16.11 1.85
C GLN A 331 9.31 -16.49 3.24
N THR A 332 9.73 -15.73 4.27
CA THR A 332 9.21 -15.90 5.64
C THR A 332 7.72 -15.53 5.72
N VAL A 333 7.30 -14.45 5.06
CA VAL A 333 5.88 -14.06 4.95
C VAL A 333 5.07 -15.17 4.29
N TYR A 334 5.56 -15.74 3.18
CA TYR A 334 4.88 -16.82 2.47
C TYR A 334 4.77 -18.09 3.33
N PHE A 335 5.82 -18.45 4.06
CA PHE A 335 5.76 -19.54 5.03
C PHE A 335 4.68 -19.31 6.10
N LEU A 336 4.65 -18.12 6.73
CA LEU A 336 3.64 -17.79 7.73
C LEU A 336 2.23 -17.76 7.12
N GLU A 337 2.09 -17.35 5.87
CA GLU A 337 0.82 -17.43 5.14
C GLU A 337 0.37 -18.88 4.96
N LYS A 338 1.27 -19.81 4.62
CA LYS A 338 0.96 -21.25 4.56
C LYS A 338 0.57 -21.83 5.92
N ILE A 339 1.21 -21.41 7.00
CA ILE A 339 0.79 -21.75 8.35
C ILE A 339 -0.60 -21.17 8.66
N LEU A 340 -0.87 -19.93 8.26
CA LEU A 340 -2.15 -19.26 8.48
C LEU A 340 -3.30 -19.89 7.69
N GLU A 341 -3.06 -20.33 6.46
CA GLU A 341 -4.00 -21.09 5.63
C GLU A 341 -4.39 -22.41 6.29
N LYS A 342 -3.40 -23.10 6.89
CA LYS A 342 -3.59 -24.40 7.53
C LYS A 342 -3.99 -24.35 9.01
N SER A 343 -4.08 -23.15 9.58
CA SER A 343 -4.50 -22.95 10.97
C SER A 343 -6.02 -23.24 11.14
N PRO A 344 -6.46 -23.84 12.26
CA PRO A 344 -5.69 -24.12 13.46
C PRO A 344 -4.76 -25.34 13.35
N LEU A 345 -3.59 -25.25 13.96
CA LEU A 345 -2.59 -26.29 14.08
C LEU A 345 -2.98 -27.31 15.17
N PRO A 346 -2.43 -28.54 15.14
CA PRO A 346 -2.67 -29.53 16.19
C PRO A 346 -2.24 -29.05 17.59
N ASP A 347 -2.86 -29.63 18.62
CA ASP A 347 -2.63 -29.23 20.01
C ASP A 347 -1.15 -29.28 20.40
N GLY A 348 -0.66 -28.20 21.03
CA GLY A 348 0.73 -28.07 21.45
C GLY A 348 1.70 -27.58 20.37
N HIS A 349 1.30 -27.57 19.09
CA HIS A 349 2.16 -27.12 17.99
C HIS A 349 2.46 -25.63 18.07
N MET A 350 1.48 -24.81 18.42
CA MET A 350 1.67 -23.35 18.56
C MET A 350 2.77 -23.00 19.56
N LYS A 351 2.86 -23.72 20.68
CA LYS A 351 3.92 -23.51 21.67
C LYS A 351 5.30 -23.82 21.09
N LYS A 352 5.41 -24.89 20.29
CA LYS A 352 6.66 -25.26 19.62
C LYS A 352 7.02 -24.29 18.50
N LEU A 353 6.03 -23.80 17.76
CA LEU A 353 6.21 -22.78 16.73
C LEU A 353 6.77 -21.50 17.34
N GLU A 354 6.22 -21.06 18.47
CA GLU A 354 6.73 -19.92 19.27
C GLU A 354 8.19 -20.12 19.70
N GLU A 355 8.51 -21.30 20.26
CA GLU A 355 9.87 -21.64 20.71
C GLU A 355 10.87 -21.64 19.54
N CYS A 356 10.51 -22.20 18.39
CA CYS A 356 11.39 -22.29 17.23
C CYS A 356 11.61 -20.93 16.52
N TYR A 357 10.58 -20.08 16.49
CA TYR A 357 10.58 -18.87 15.68
C TYR A 357 10.43 -17.58 16.50
N SER A 358 10.98 -17.55 17.71
CA SER A 358 10.97 -16.37 18.58
C SER A 358 11.49 -15.09 17.89
N HIS A 359 12.47 -15.22 16.99
CA HIS A 359 13.00 -14.11 16.19
C HIS A 359 11.96 -13.45 15.27
N ILE A 360 10.92 -14.17 14.83
CA ILE A 360 9.80 -13.58 14.07
C ILE A 360 8.95 -12.71 15.00
N ILE A 361 8.74 -13.17 16.23
CA ILE A 361 7.95 -12.49 17.26
C ILE A 361 8.66 -11.22 17.74
N GLU A 362 9.99 -11.30 17.88
CA GLU A 362 10.88 -10.21 18.30
C GLU A 362 11.23 -9.23 17.17
N SER A 363 11.02 -9.62 15.91
CA SER A 363 11.28 -8.77 14.74
C SER A 363 10.51 -7.46 14.82
N ASN A 364 11.03 -6.38 14.25
CA ASN A 364 10.28 -5.13 14.05
C ASN A 364 9.51 -5.08 12.72
N ASN A 365 9.66 -6.11 11.87
CA ASN A 365 8.97 -6.19 10.60
C ASN A 365 7.44 -6.33 10.80
N ALA A 366 6.70 -5.33 10.36
CA ALA A 366 5.25 -5.27 10.56
C ALA A 366 4.46 -6.32 9.76
N GLU A 367 4.96 -6.77 8.59
CA GLU A 367 4.33 -7.86 7.84
C GLU A 367 4.47 -9.20 8.60
N LEU A 368 5.64 -9.48 9.18
CA LEU A 368 5.82 -10.66 10.03
C LEU A 368 4.91 -10.64 11.27
N LYS A 369 4.85 -9.49 11.97
CA LYS A 369 3.95 -9.30 13.12
C LYS A 369 2.48 -9.47 12.75
N LEU A 370 2.06 -8.98 11.59
CA LEU A 370 0.70 -9.14 11.08
C LEU A 370 0.35 -10.63 10.95
N ARG A 371 1.14 -11.40 10.19
CA ARG A 371 0.82 -12.81 9.94
C ARG A 371 0.88 -13.59 11.25
N TRP A 372 1.85 -13.30 12.11
CA TRP A 372 1.93 -13.89 13.43
C TRP A 372 0.69 -13.62 14.29
N ALA A 373 0.21 -12.36 14.33
CA ALA A 373 -1.01 -12.01 15.06
C ALA A 373 -2.24 -12.74 14.52
N GLN A 374 -2.36 -12.91 13.21
CA GLN A 374 -3.44 -13.67 12.59
C GLN A 374 -3.34 -15.17 12.92
N ILE A 375 -2.14 -15.75 12.92
CA ILE A 375 -1.91 -17.15 13.30
C ILE A 375 -2.33 -17.36 14.76
N VAL A 376 -1.87 -16.52 15.69
CA VAL A 376 -2.26 -16.58 17.11
C VAL A 376 -3.78 -16.48 17.26
N ALA A 377 -4.43 -15.56 16.54
CA ALA A 377 -5.89 -15.40 16.58
C ALA A 377 -6.64 -16.64 16.06
N LYS A 378 -6.26 -17.16 14.88
CA LYS A 378 -6.90 -18.36 14.28
C LYS A 378 -6.71 -19.61 15.14
N ASN A 379 -5.54 -19.74 15.79
CA ASN A 379 -5.25 -20.84 16.70
C ASN A 379 -5.81 -20.62 18.11
N GLN A 380 -6.40 -19.46 18.40
CA GLN A 380 -6.93 -19.09 19.72
C GLN A 380 -5.89 -19.28 20.85
N HIS A 381 -4.62 -19.05 20.53
CA HIS A 381 -3.50 -19.35 21.40
C HIS A 381 -3.32 -18.25 22.46
N LYS A 382 -3.95 -18.43 23.62
CA LYS A 382 -4.01 -17.45 24.72
C LYS A 382 -2.64 -16.87 25.14
N PRO A 383 -1.55 -17.66 25.27
CA PRO A 383 -0.23 -17.11 25.59
C PRO A 383 0.23 -16.02 24.61
N GLY A 384 -0.15 -16.13 23.33
CA GLY A 384 0.23 -15.17 22.29
C GLY A 384 -0.62 -13.90 22.24
N PHE A 385 -1.70 -13.78 23.02
CA PHE A 385 -2.61 -12.63 22.95
C PHE A 385 -1.92 -11.29 23.25
N GLN A 386 -0.86 -11.29 24.06
CA GLN A 386 -0.08 -10.08 24.31
C GLN A 386 0.59 -9.54 23.05
N HIS A 387 1.01 -10.41 22.12
CA HIS A 387 1.59 -9.99 20.84
C HIS A 387 0.56 -9.26 19.98
N ILE A 388 -0.69 -9.74 19.97
CA ILE A 388 -1.80 -9.08 19.27
C ILE A 388 -2.07 -7.70 19.86
N ARG A 389 -2.13 -7.58 21.20
CA ARG A 389 -2.31 -6.27 21.88
C ARG A 389 -1.21 -5.29 21.50
N ASN A 390 0.04 -5.72 21.60
CA ASN A 390 1.20 -4.87 21.30
C ASN A 390 1.17 -4.40 19.85
N PHE A 391 0.87 -5.30 18.90
CA PHE A 391 0.82 -4.97 17.48
C PHE A 391 -0.28 -3.95 17.16
N LEU A 392 -1.51 -4.20 17.62
CA LEU A 392 -2.65 -3.30 17.38
C LEU A 392 -2.55 -1.95 18.11
N THR A 393 -1.80 -1.88 19.20
CA THR A 393 -1.54 -0.61 19.92
C THR A 393 -0.45 0.21 19.24
N SER A 394 0.48 -0.44 18.54
CA SER A 394 1.65 0.24 17.98
C SER A 394 1.40 1.01 16.68
N GLN A 395 0.29 0.73 15.98
CA GLN A 395 0.02 1.27 14.64
C GLN A 395 -1.47 1.20 14.26
N GLY A 396 -1.89 2.01 13.29
CA GLY A 396 -3.27 2.12 12.80
C GLY A 396 -3.46 1.89 11.29
N LYS A 397 -2.48 1.30 10.60
CA LYS A 397 -2.54 1.02 9.16
C LYS A 397 -3.66 0.03 8.84
N GLN A 398 -4.53 0.37 7.89
CA GLN A 398 -5.70 -0.42 7.52
C GLN A 398 -5.36 -1.86 7.13
N LYS A 399 -4.33 -2.05 6.29
CA LYS A 399 -3.84 -3.37 5.83
C LYS A 399 -3.46 -4.29 6.99
N TYR A 400 -3.08 -3.73 8.15
CA TYR A 400 -2.62 -4.50 9.29
C TYR A 400 -3.72 -4.67 10.33
N THR A 401 -4.44 -3.60 10.61
CA THR A 401 -5.48 -3.58 11.64
C THR A 401 -6.69 -4.42 11.25
N LEU A 402 -7.24 -4.25 10.03
CA LEU A 402 -8.51 -4.92 9.67
C LEU A 402 -8.41 -6.45 9.63
N PRO A 403 -7.38 -7.08 9.04
CA PRO A 403 -7.30 -8.54 9.00
C PRO A 403 -7.16 -9.18 10.38
N VAL A 404 -6.48 -8.53 11.33
CA VAL A 404 -6.36 -9.02 12.71
C VAL A 404 -7.71 -8.95 13.41
N TYR A 405 -8.45 -7.84 13.28
CA TYR A 405 -9.81 -7.74 13.85
C TYR A 405 -10.76 -8.76 13.24
N ARG A 406 -10.71 -9.03 11.93
CA ARG A 406 -11.50 -10.11 11.30
C ARG A 406 -11.13 -11.48 11.87
N ALA A 407 -9.84 -11.78 12.03
CA ALA A 407 -9.38 -13.04 12.59
C ALA A 407 -9.85 -13.24 14.05
N LEU A 408 -9.78 -12.20 14.88
CA LEU A 408 -10.28 -12.23 16.26
C LEU A 408 -11.80 -12.40 16.33
N TRP A 409 -12.54 -11.67 15.48
CA TRP A 409 -14.00 -11.63 15.50
C TRP A 409 -14.64 -12.93 15.00
N ASN A 410 -13.96 -13.62 14.08
CA ASN A 410 -14.35 -14.93 13.58
C ASN A 410 -13.95 -16.09 14.51
N GLY A 411 -13.23 -15.81 15.60
CA GLY A 411 -12.82 -16.80 16.60
C GLY A 411 -13.83 -17.03 17.73
N SER A 412 -13.33 -17.47 18.89
CA SER A 412 -14.13 -17.73 20.08
C SER A 412 -14.58 -16.45 20.81
N GLU A 413 -15.38 -16.62 21.87
CA GLU A 413 -15.76 -15.50 22.74
C GLU A 413 -14.55 -14.86 23.42
N GLU A 414 -13.48 -15.60 23.69
CA GLU A 414 -12.24 -15.03 24.23
C GLU A 414 -11.53 -14.13 23.23
N THR A 415 -11.43 -14.51 21.95
CA THR A 415 -10.81 -13.65 20.93
C THR A 415 -11.68 -12.44 20.62
N LYS A 416 -13.02 -12.56 20.67
CA LYS A 416 -13.92 -11.41 20.57
C LYS A 416 -13.79 -10.46 21.76
N SER A 417 -13.65 -11.00 22.97
CA SER A 417 -13.40 -10.21 24.18
C SER A 417 -12.08 -9.44 24.05
N LEU A 418 -11.01 -10.09 23.57
CA LEU A 418 -9.74 -9.43 23.26
C LEU A 418 -9.92 -8.31 22.22
N ALA A 419 -10.69 -8.54 21.15
CA ALA A 419 -10.95 -7.51 20.14
C ALA A 419 -11.64 -6.27 20.76
N LEU A 420 -12.67 -6.47 21.58
CA LEU A 420 -13.39 -5.40 22.26
C LEU A 420 -12.49 -4.64 23.24
N GLU A 421 -11.68 -5.36 24.02
CA GLU A 421 -10.70 -4.80 24.95
C GLU A 421 -9.72 -3.87 24.21
N VAL A 422 -9.06 -4.39 23.18
CA VAL A 422 -8.04 -3.65 22.43
C VAL A 422 -8.65 -2.47 21.67
N PHE A 423 -9.83 -2.65 21.06
CA PHE A 423 -10.51 -1.55 20.37
C PHE A 423 -10.90 -0.43 21.34
N SER A 424 -11.40 -0.78 22.52
CA SER A 424 -11.74 0.21 23.54
C SER A 424 -10.51 1.03 23.96
N ALA A 425 -9.34 0.38 24.05
CA ALA A 425 -8.08 1.04 24.41
C ALA A 425 -7.46 1.91 23.30
N THR A 426 -7.71 1.60 22.02
CA THR A 426 -7.01 2.21 20.86
C THR A 426 -7.91 3.05 19.95
N SER A 427 -9.24 2.98 20.12
CA SER A 427 -10.21 3.59 19.20
C SER A 427 -10.01 5.09 18.94
N ASN A 428 -9.54 5.85 19.94
CA ASN A 428 -9.28 7.28 19.83
C ASN A 428 -7.95 7.64 19.14
N GLN A 429 -7.09 6.65 18.89
CA GLN A 429 -5.80 6.82 18.20
C GLN A 429 -5.87 6.43 16.72
N LEU A 430 -6.93 5.72 16.31
CA LEU A 430 -7.10 5.28 14.93
C LEU A 430 -7.58 6.43 14.03
N HIS A 431 -7.14 6.40 12.78
CA HIS A 431 -7.74 7.21 11.73
C HIS A 431 -9.25 6.92 11.63
N PHE A 432 -10.07 7.96 11.39
CA PHE A 432 -11.54 7.86 11.40
C PHE A 432 -12.06 6.73 10.49
N ASN A 433 -11.50 6.57 9.30
CA ASN A 433 -11.88 5.49 8.37
C ASN A 433 -11.58 4.11 8.97
N VAL A 434 -10.37 3.90 9.51
CA VAL A 434 -9.97 2.62 10.12
C VAL A 434 -10.84 2.29 11.33
N HIS A 435 -11.10 3.28 12.18
CA HIS A 435 -12.04 3.15 13.29
C HIS A 435 -13.43 2.67 12.82
N ASN A 436 -13.97 3.28 11.75
CA ASN A 436 -15.28 2.90 11.21
C ASN A 436 -15.29 1.50 10.60
N TYR A 437 -14.24 1.11 9.89
CA TYR A 437 -14.12 -0.24 9.35
C TYR A 437 -14.03 -1.30 10.44
N VAL A 438 -13.28 -1.04 11.53
CA VAL A 438 -13.24 -1.96 12.68
C VAL A 438 -14.62 -2.07 13.34
N LYS A 439 -15.35 -0.96 13.49
CA LYS A 439 -16.75 -1.01 13.96
C LYS A 439 -17.63 -1.84 13.04
N LYS A 440 -17.53 -1.68 11.72
CA LYS A 440 -18.30 -2.50 10.76
C LYS A 440 -18.00 -4.00 10.92
N ILE A 441 -16.73 -4.38 11.14
CA ILE A 441 -16.35 -5.78 11.38
C ILE A 441 -17.03 -6.34 12.64
N MET A 442 -17.00 -5.59 13.75
CA MET A 442 -17.51 -6.10 15.03
C MET A 442 -19.04 -6.02 15.15
N TYR A 443 -19.69 -5.03 14.53
CA TYR A 443 -21.11 -4.75 14.73
C TYR A 443 -22.00 -5.07 13.50
N SER A 444 -21.49 -5.74 12.47
CA SER A 444 -22.26 -6.04 11.24
C SER A 444 -23.57 -6.81 11.49
N LYS A 445 -23.62 -7.70 12.50
CA LYS A 445 -24.86 -8.42 12.86
C LYS A 445 -25.97 -7.53 13.45
N PHE A 446 -25.67 -6.31 13.89
CA PHE A 446 -26.68 -5.36 14.38
C PHE A 446 -27.21 -4.43 13.27
N TYR A 447 -26.52 -4.33 12.13
CA TYR A 447 -26.92 -3.45 11.03
C TYR A 447 -27.91 -4.09 10.05
N GLU A 448 -27.91 -5.43 9.92
CA GLU A 448 -28.88 -6.13 9.07
C GLU A 448 -30.27 -6.25 9.73
N SER A 449 -30.36 -6.32 11.06
CA SER A 449 -31.66 -6.41 11.76
C SER A 449 -32.39 -5.08 11.94
N ALA A 450 -31.74 -3.95 11.65
CA ALA A 450 -32.31 -2.61 11.81
C ALA A 450 -32.85 -2.02 10.49
N ASN A 451 -32.67 -2.71 9.36
CA ASN A 451 -32.97 -2.20 8.01
C ASN A 451 -34.00 -3.06 7.26
N THR A 452 -35.06 -3.50 7.94
CA THR A 452 -36.21 -4.17 7.29
C THR A 452 -37.34 -3.21 6.91
N ASP A 453 -37.12 -1.89 6.90
CA ASP A 453 -38.09 -0.92 6.41
C ASP A 453 -37.59 -0.27 5.10
N PRO A 454 -38.32 -0.36 3.98
CA PRO A 454 -37.94 0.26 2.73
C PRO A 454 -38.35 1.74 2.78
N THR A 455 -37.62 2.53 3.55
CA THR A 455 -37.63 3.99 3.41
C THR A 455 -36.19 4.47 3.27
N PRO A 456 -35.89 5.34 2.30
CA PRO A 456 -34.54 5.83 2.10
C PRO A 456 -34.14 6.59 3.36
N ALA A 457 -33.20 6.03 4.12
CA ALA A 457 -32.54 6.75 5.18
C ALA A 457 -31.75 7.90 4.53
N LEU A 458 -32.40 9.06 4.49
CA LEU A 458 -31.77 10.36 4.27
C LEU A 458 -30.69 10.53 5.33
N LEU A 459 -29.47 10.10 5.01
CA LEU A 459 -28.29 10.68 5.62
C LEU A 459 -28.22 12.13 5.12
N PHE A 460 -28.63 13.04 5.99
CA PHE A 460 -28.28 14.45 5.87
C PHE A 460 -26.76 14.57 5.97
N PHE A 461 -26.07 14.44 4.84
CA PHE A 461 -24.73 14.97 4.68
C PHE A 461 -24.89 16.47 4.46
N TYR A 462 -24.45 17.26 5.44
CA TYR A 462 -24.22 18.67 5.20
C TYR A 462 -23.22 18.79 4.06
N THR A 463 -23.70 19.29 2.93
CA THR A 463 -22.91 19.73 1.80
C THR A 463 -22.15 20.98 2.20
N THR A 464 -20.91 20.82 2.62
CA THR A 464 -19.91 21.87 2.47
C THR A 464 -18.70 21.29 1.77
N THR A 465 -18.51 21.74 0.53
CA THR A 465 -17.26 21.70 -0.22
C THR A 465 -16.17 22.43 0.58
N GLU A 466 -15.62 21.76 1.58
CA GLU A 466 -14.38 22.13 2.24
C GLU A 466 -13.45 20.91 2.17
N TYR A 467 -12.37 21.02 1.39
CA TYR A 467 -11.25 20.09 1.46
C TYR A 467 -10.77 20.03 2.92
N GLN A 468 -11.05 18.92 3.62
CA GLN A 468 -10.51 18.68 4.95
C GLN A 468 -9.05 18.23 4.80
N TYR A 469 -8.13 19.14 5.10
CA TYR A 469 -6.74 18.81 5.36
C TYR A 469 -6.67 17.86 6.55
N CYS A 470 -5.88 16.79 6.43
CA CYS A 470 -5.56 15.91 7.55
C CYS A 470 -4.70 16.68 8.55
N VAL A 471 -5.31 17.18 9.63
CA VAL A 471 -4.60 17.79 10.75
C VAL A 471 -4.50 16.75 11.86
N CYS A 472 -3.41 15.98 11.88
CA CYS A 472 -3.04 15.19 13.05
C CYS A 472 -2.43 16.13 14.11
N GLY A 473 -3.29 16.83 14.85
CA GLY A 473 -2.91 17.57 16.05
C GLY A 473 -3.34 16.80 17.30
N THR A 474 -2.45 16.63 18.27
CA THR A 474 -2.75 15.93 19.54
C THR A 474 -3.62 16.72 20.52
N ASN A 475 -4.22 17.86 20.12
CA ASN A 475 -5.19 18.59 20.94
C ASN A 475 -6.21 19.31 20.05
N GLY A 476 -7.50 19.12 20.36
CA GLY A 476 -8.66 19.50 19.54
C GLY A 476 -8.88 21.00 19.29
N HIS A 477 -7.99 21.64 18.52
CA HIS A 477 -8.18 22.99 18.00
C HIS A 477 -8.14 23.00 16.47
N SER A 478 -9.23 23.48 15.87
CA SER A 478 -9.41 23.60 14.42
C SER A 478 -8.53 24.71 13.83
N PHE A 479 -7.80 24.38 12.77
CA PHE A 479 -6.99 25.33 11.99
C PHE A 479 -7.77 25.72 10.72
N LYS A 480 -7.96 27.01 10.44
CA LYS A 480 -8.46 27.48 9.13
C LYS A 480 -7.33 28.14 8.34
N PRO A 481 -6.76 27.51 7.30
CA PRO A 481 -5.83 28.17 6.40
C PRO A 481 -6.57 29.16 5.50
N PHE A 482 -5.98 30.35 5.30
CA PHE A 482 -6.52 31.40 4.44
C PHE A 482 -6.03 31.18 3.00
N VAL A 483 -6.91 30.73 2.09
CA VAL A 483 -6.58 30.51 0.66
C VAL A 483 -7.00 31.74 -0.14
N LYS A 484 -6.03 32.46 -0.73
CA LYS A 484 -6.31 33.56 -1.68
C LYS A 484 -6.12 33.03 -3.10
N ARG A 485 -7.20 32.87 -3.87
CA ARG A 485 -7.15 32.48 -5.29
C ARG A 485 -6.59 33.63 -6.14
N ASN A 486 -5.50 33.40 -6.87
CA ASN A 486 -5.07 34.22 -7.99
C ASN A 486 -4.88 33.28 -9.20
N PRO A 487 -5.46 33.53 -10.40
CA PRO A 487 -5.60 32.51 -11.46
C PRO A 487 -4.31 32.05 -12.13
N LEU A 488 -3.14 32.52 -11.71
CA LEU A 488 -1.86 32.24 -12.39
C LEU A 488 -0.74 31.75 -11.47
N ASN A 489 -0.96 31.67 -10.15
CA ASN A 489 0.00 31.10 -9.20
C ASN A 489 -0.72 30.75 -7.89
N THR A 490 -0.74 29.47 -7.52
CA THR A 490 -1.23 29.05 -6.20
C THR A 490 -0.09 29.23 -5.19
N HIS A 491 -0.21 30.21 -4.30
CA HIS A 491 0.71 30.39 -3.18
C HIS A 491 0.01 30.03 -1.88
N PHE A 492 0.61 29.14 -1.09
CA PHE A 492 0.18 28.82 0.27
C PHE A 492 1.05 29.62 1.25
N LEU A 493 0.41 30.35 2.18
CA LEU A 493 1.08 31.14 3.22
C LEU A 493 0.60 30.66 4.59
N ILE A 494 1.54 30.34 5.50
CA ILE A 494 1.28 29.98 6.91
C ILE A 494 2.04 30.98 7.79
N THR A 495 1.62 31.33 9.01
CA THR A 495 2.37 32.29 9.88
C THR A 495 2.54 31.77 11.32
N GLU A 496 3.66 32.08 12.00
CA GLU A 496 3.98 31.58 13.37
C GLU A 496 3.00 32.02 14.45
N LYS A 497 2.23 33.09 14.23
CA LYS A 497 1.35 33.66 15.26
C LYS A 497 0.28 32.69 15.77
N ASN A 498 0.05 31.56 15.07
CA ASN A 498 -0.87 30.52 15.49
C ASN A 498 -0.25 29.45 16.41
N TYR A 499 1.07 29.49 16.71
CA TYR A 499 1.75 28.47 17.51
C TYR A 499 1.81 28.79 19.01
N ARG A 500 1.83 30.07 19.41
CA ARG A 500 2.04 30.48 20.82
C ARG A 500 0.84 30.33 21.79
N ARG A 501 -0.30 29.76 21.36
CA ARG A 501 -1.47 29.54 22.25
C ARG A 501 -1.57 28.14 22.86
N ILE A 502 -0.69 27.21 22.49
CA ILE A 502 -0.78 25.79 22.90
C ILE A 502 0.10 25.45 24.12
N TRP A 503 1.03 26.33 24.51
CA TRP A 503 1.89 26.10 25.66
C TRP A 503 1.92 27.32 26.58
N SER A 504 1.02 27.34 27.57
CA SER A 504 1.22 28.07 28.83
C SER A 504 1.03 27.05 29.96
N PRO A 505 1.97 26.95 30.92
CA PRO A 505 1.94 25.91 31.92
C PRO A 505 0.91 26.24 33.01
N VAL A 506 -0.11 25.38 33.15
CA VAL A 506 -0.80 25.10 34.42
C VAL A 506 -1.12 23.62 34.45
#